data_AF-A0A935Y0N3-F1
#
_entry.id   AF-A0A935Y0N3-F1
#
_cell.length_a   1.000
_cell.length_b   1.000
_cell.length_c   1.000
_cell.angle_alpha   90.00
_cell.angle_beta   90.00
_cell.angle_gamma   90.00
#
_symmetry.space_group_name_H-M   'P 1'
#
loop_
_entity.id
_entity.type
_entity.pdbx_description
1 polymer ?
#
loop_
_entity_poly.entity_id
_entity_poly.type
_entity_poly.pdbx_seq_one_letter_code
_entity_poly.pdbx_strand_id
1 'polypeptide(L)'
;MRDKVMDPHFQLVQKLERRINYLYPESYFPLYSMVSFSQIEYRTALEKGNEQEERIRDMIKTYKINPETSESEIDAIIHQKFKQN
;
A
#
# COMPACT_ATOMS: atom_id res chain seq x y z
N MET A 1 7.55 10.06 -13.33
CA MET A 1 7.74 8.79 -12.59
C MET A 1 9.11 8.73 -11.90
N ARG A 2 10.19 9.26 -12.49
CA ARG A 2 11.53 9.29 -11.87
C ARG A 2 11.62 10.15 -10.61
N ASP A 3 10.97 11.31 -10.60
CA ASP A 3 11.02 12.25 -9.46
C ASP A 3 10.28 11.74 -8.22
N LYS A 4 9.31 10.83 -8.40
CA LYS A 4 8.54 10.24 -7.31
C LYS A 4 9.32 9.16 -6.54
N VAL A 5 10.30 8.50 -7.15
CA VAL A 5 11.04 7.39 -6.50
C VAL A 5 11.89 7.89 -5.33
N MET A 6 12.32 9.15 -5.38
CA MET A 6 13.12 9.79 -4.33
C MET A 6 12.26 10.53 -3.30
N ASP A 7 10.94 10.62 -3.49
CA ASP A 7 10.04 11.22 -2.52
C ASP A 7 9.94 10.30 -1.28
N PRO A 8 10.35 10.75 -0.08
CA PRO A 8 10.27 9.95 1.14
C PRO A 8 8.85 9.47 1.44
N HIS A 9 7.83 10.25 1.05
CA HIS A 9 6.44 9.87 1.23
C HIS A 9 6.06 8.71 0.31
N PHE A 10 6.51 8.75 -0.96
CA PHE A 10 6.30 7.65 -1.89
C PHE A 10 7.02 6.38 -1.43
N GLN A 11 8.24 6.50 -0.89
CA GLN A 11 8.97 5.36 -0.33
C GLN A 11 8.23 4.74 0.87
N LEU A 12 7.61 5.56 1.72
CA LEU A 12 6.85 5.07 2.86
C LEU A 12 5.58 4.33 2.44
N VAL A 13 4.85 4.87 1.44
CA VAL A 13 3.71 4.18 0.82
C VAL A 13 4.16 2.83 0.25
N GLN A 14 5.25 2.80 -0.51
CA GLN A 14 5.80 1.56 -1.08
C GLN A 14 6.23 0.55 0.00
N LYS A 15 6.81 1.01 1.11
CA LYS A 15 7.17 0.15 2.26
C LYS A 15 5.93 -0.55 2.82
N LEU A 16 4.85 0.19 3.02
CA LEU A 16 3.59 -0.35 3.52
C LEU A 16 2.89 -1.27 2.52
N GLU A 17 2.82 -0.89 1.24
CA GLU A 17 2.26 -1.74 0.19
C GLU A 17 2.92 -3.11 0.14
N ARG A 18 4.26 -3.13 0.12
CA ARG A 18 5.03 -4.37 0.12
C ARG A 18 4.78 -5.20 1.37
N ARG A 19 4.69 -4.54 2.54
CA ARG A 19 4.44 -5.26 3.79
C ARG A 19 3.03 -5.84 3.85
N ILE A 20 2.02 -5.09 3.41
CA ILE A 20 0.64 -5.58 3.31
C ILE A 20 0.56 -6.75 2.33
N ASN A 21 1.15 -6.65 1.14
CA ASN A 21 1.14 -7.74 0.16
C ASN A 21 1.88 -8.99 0.65
N TYR A 22 2.95 -8.81 1.45
CA TYR A 22 3.67 -9.93 2.08
C TYR A 22 2.82 -10.63 3.17
N LEU A 23 2.16 -9.86 4.04
CA LEU A 23 1.37 -10.42 5.15
C LEU A 23 -0.02 -10.93 4.72
N TYR A 24 -0.63 -10.28 3.74
CA TYR A 24 -1.99 -10.49 3.27
C TYR A 24 -2.09 -10.52 1.73
N PRO A 25 -1.40 -11.47 1.06
CA PRO A 25 -1.34 -11.51 -0.41
C PRO A 25 -2.72 -11.66 -1.06
N GLU A 26 -3.62 -12.41 -0.41
CA GLU A 26 -5.00 -12.63 -0.89
C GLU A 26 -5.90 -11.40 -0.73
N SER A 27 -5.52 -10.45 0.13
CA SER A 27 -6.35 -9.28 0.45
C SER A 27 -5.85 -7.98 -0.18
N TYR A 28 -4.67 -8.00 -0.82
CA TYR A 28 -4.11 -6.85 -1.50
C TYR A 28 -3.61 -7.22 -2.89
N PHE A 29 -4.30 -6.72 -3.91
CA PHE A 29 -3.96 -6.94 -5.31
C PHE A 29 -3.31 -5.68 -5.91
N PRO A 30 -1.98 -5.63 -6.08
CA PRO A 30 -1.26 -4.43 -6.50
C PRO A 30 -1.63 -3.97 -7.91
N LEU A 31 -1.48 -2.67 -8.18
CA LEU A 31 -1.71 -2.10 -9.52
C LEU A 31 -0.93 -2.82 -10.63
N TYR A 32 0.35 -3.12 -10.39
CA TYR A 32 1.17 -3.85 -11.36
C TYR A 32 0.56 -5.22 -11.69
N SER A 33 0.06 -5.95 -10.69
CA SER A 33 -0.58 -7.24 -10.89
C SER A 33 -1.93 -7.10 -11.60
N MET A 34 -2.72 -6.06 -11.30
CA MET A 34 -3.95 -5.75 -12.02
C MET A 34 -3.67 -5.56 -13.52
N VAL A 35 -2.65 -4.79 -13.88
CA VAL A 35 -2.36 -4.48 -15.28
C VAL A 35 -1.69 -5.66 -16.01
N SER A 36 -0.83 -6.43 -15.32
CA SER A 36 -0.01 -7.46 -15.97
C SER A 36 -0.66 -8.83 -16.04
N PHE A 37 -1.48 -9.19 -15.04
CA PHE A 37 -1.96 -10.56 -14.84
C PHE A 37 -3.48 -10.68 -14.84
N SER A 38 -4.21 -9.62 -15.17
CA SER A 38 -5.67 -9.63 -15.27
C SER A 38 -6.15 -8.99 -16.57
N GLN A 39 -7.44 -9.19 -16.90
CA GLN A 39 -8.10 -8.53 -18.02
C GLN A 39 -8.84 -7.25 -17.61
N ILE A 40 -8.56 -6.72 -16.41
CA ILE A 40 -9.18 -5.48 -15.94
C ILE A 40 -8.74 -4.33 -16.85
N GLU A 41 -9.71 -3.55 -17.31
CA GLU A 41 -9.45 -2.33 -18.09
C GLU A 41 -8.47 -1.41 -17.37
N TYR A 42 -7.49 -0.88 -18.09
CA TYR A 42 -6.42 -0.06 -17.50
C TYR A 42 -6.97 1.09 -16.66
N ARG A 43 -8.03 1.75 -17.13
CA ARG A 43 -8.69 2.83 -16.40
C ARG A 43 -9.20 2.35 -15.04
N THR A 44 -9.87 1.20 -15.01
CA THR A 44 -10.36 0.59 -13.77
C THR A 44 -9.23 0.15 -12.85
N ALA A 45 -8.16 -0.41 -13.41
CA ALA A 45 -6.97 -0.76 -12.64
C ALA A 45 -6.35 0.49 -11.98
N LEU A 46 -6.23 1.57 -12.74
CA LEU A 46 -5.70 2.85 -12.26
C LEU A 46 -6.57 3.48 -11.17
N GLU A 47 -7.89 3.49 -11.36
CA GLU A 47 -8.85 3.98 -10.35
C GLU A 47 -8.71 3.17 -9.04
N LYS A 48 -8.68 1.84 -9.11
CA LYS A 48 -8.44 0.97 -7.95
C LYS A 48 -7.08 1.18 -7.30
N GLY A 49 -6.03 1.34 -8.09
CA GLY A 49 -4.69 1.63 -7.58
C GLY A 49 -4.62 2.95 -6.82
N ASN A 50 -5.29 3.99 -7.32
CA ASN A 50 -5.37 5.28 -6.63
C ASN A 50 -6.13 5.18 -5.30
N GLU A 51 -7.25 4.44 -5.27
CA GLU A 51 -7.99 4.17 -4.03
C GLU A 51 -7.15 3.41 -2.99
N GLN A 52 -6.36 2.43 -3.44
CA GLN A 52 -5.43 1.68 -2.57
C GLN A 52 -4.34 2.61 -2.00
N GLU A 53 -3.73 3.45 -2.84
CA GLU A 53 -2.72 4.42 -2.43
C GLU A 53 -3.27 5.40 -1.39
N GLU A 54 -4.48 5.93 -1.61
CA GLU A 54 -5.15 6.85 -0.68
C GLU A 54 -5.37 6.21 0.70
N ARG A 55 -5.87 4.97 0.74
CA ARG A 55 -6.05 4.24 2.01
C ARG A 55 -4.75 4.04 2.77
N ILE A 56 -3.65 3.80 2.07
CA ILE A 56 -2.32 3.65 2.69
C ILE A 56 -1.84 4.99 3.21
N ARG A 57 -2.02 6.08 2.45
CA ARG A 57 -1.68 7.44 2.90
C ARG A 57 -2.46 7.84 4.15
N ASP A 58 -3.74 7.48 4.22
CA ASP A 58 -4.55 7.70 5.41
C ASP A 58 -4.05 6.87 6.59
N MET A 59 -3.72 5.60 6.38
CA MET A 59 -3.11 4.77 7.43
C MET A 59 -1.81 5.38 7.96
N ILE A 60 -0.93 5.87 7.08
CA ILE A 60 0.31 6.56 7.46
C ILE A 60 0.00 7.75 8.38
N LYS A 61 -0.96 8.60 8.00
CA LYS A 61 -1.35 9.78 8.79
C LYS A 61 -1.98 9.40 10.12
N THR A 62 -2.96 8.49 10.12
CA THR A 62 -3.71 8.09 11.31
C THR A 62 -2.80 7.48 12.37
N TYR A 63 -1.88 6.60 11.97
CA TYR A 63 -0.96 5.93 12.89
C TYR A 63 0.39 6.64 13.04
N LYS A 64 0.55 7.82 12.45
CA LYS A 64 1.78 8.64 12.48
C LYS A 64 3.03 7.85 12.08
N ILE A 65 2.88 6.99 11.08
CA ILE A 65 3.97 6.17 10.54
C ILE A 65 4.98 7.07 9.87
N ASN A 66 6.26 6.82 10.13
CA ASN A 66 7.37 7.57 9.58
C ASN A 66 8.49 6.60 9.12
N PRO A 67 9.55 7.08 8.46
CA PRO A 67 10.61 6.20 7.96
C PRO A 67 11.29 5.35 9.04
N GLU A 68 11.38 5.86 10.28
CA GLU A 68 12.01 5.19 11.43
C GLU A 68 11.09 4.15 12.10
N THR A 69 9.79 4.11 11.74
CA THR A 69 8.87 3.11 12.27
C THR A 69 9.34 1.70 11.91
N SER A 70 9.47 0.85 12.92
CA SER A 70 9.96 -0.52 12.77
C SER A 70 8.99 -1.38 11.98
N GLU A 71 9.49 -2.44 11.33
CA GLU A 71 8.61 -3.37 10.61
C GLU A 71 7.60 -4.06 11.55
N SER A 72 8.01 -4.42 12.76
CA SER A 72 7.12 -5.03 13.76
C SER A 72 5.96 -4.12 14.18
N GLU A 73 6.18 -2.82 14.29
CA GLU A 73 5.11 -1.85 14.57
C GLU A 73 4.17 -1.71 13.38
N ILE A 74 4.72 -1.66 12.16
CA ILE A 74 3.93 -1.63 10.92
C ILE A 74 3.04 -2.89 10.85
N ASP A 75 3.59 -4.06 11.16
CA ASP A 75 2.82 -5.32 11.19
C ASP A 75 1.69 -5.28 12.19
N ALA A 76 1.95 -4.82 13.41
CA ALA A 76 0.93 -4.69 14.44
C ALA A 76 -0.22 -3.78 13.97
N ILE A 77 0.10 -2.66 13.32
CA ILE A 77 -0.89 -1.74 12.74
C ILE A 77 -1.70 -2.41 11.62
N ILE A 78 -1.02 -3.11 10.70
CA ILE A 78 -1.68 -3.84 9.61
C ILE A 78 -2.60 -4.91 10.20
N HIS A 79 -2.12 -5.75 11.12
CA HIS A 79 -2.93 -6.77 11.78
C HIS A 79 -4.15 -6.17 12.50
N GLN A 80 -3.99 -5.03 13.17
CA GLN A 80 -5.11 -4.32 13.80
C GLN A 80 -6.14 -3.90 12.75
N LYS A 81 -5.71 -3.36 11.61
CA LYS A 81 -6.62 -2.90 10.55
C LYS A 81 -7.37 -4.05 9.88
N PHE A 82 -6.69 -5.17 9.64
CA PHE A 82 -7.26 -6.35 8.97
C PHE A 82 -8.11 -7.23 9.90
N LYS A 83 -7.93 -7.15 11.23
CA LYS A 83 -8.82 -7.82 12.21
C LYS A 83 -10.15 -7.09 12.43
N GLN A 84 -10.26 -5.83 12.04
CA GLN A 84 -11.47 -5.01 12.22
C GLN A 84 -12.44 -5.07 11.02
N ASN A 85 -12.09 -5.80 9.95
CA ASN A 85 -12.96 -6.12 8.82
C ASN A 85 -13.37 -7.59 8.89
#